data_AF-A0A1T5HVC4-F1
#
_entry.id   AF-A0A1T5HVC4-F1
#
_cell.length_a   1.000
_cell.length_b   1.000
_cell.length_c   1.000
_cell.angle_alpha   90.00
_cell.angle_beta   90.00
_cell.angle_gamma   90.00
#
_symmetry.space_group_name_H-M   'P 1'
#
loop_
_entity.id
_entity.type
_entity.pdbx_description
1 polymer ?
#
loop_
_entity_poly.entity_id
_entity_poly.type
_entity_poly.pdbx_seq_one_letter_code
_entity_poly.pdbx_strand_id
1 'polypeptide(L)'
;MLIDNEFTIREGLLLHKNISPLSEQHLDELKHVQNLDVTGFTEADVRGEIIDPIIRVLGYKKGQFSSVDREKHIRFLGKTHKYIDYSFTLWRENFWIIEAKKPLKGDRFGYDELSQATEYSIHPEINASVIVLCDGLKLEIFDREEDLETPVISFKIKNLLENIDYLRKILEPMQIWFFYKRRVLKSIDKAFESEFNQQRVNEFLDIIENRFREKRGQILKNFQSAEFTEKDSAVEVSNASIDDIIDVHFFFSQPRSTMYSMNKVLIDHCLKMRSFDVIYKVFPDHYRDANDAYYSNALSFLILLEMETNTLNWSPSWLVGEGDKTVESTIKGLISHTLNFFENDEARKIILLASSAFRRLFKVLSIVSPQLNQGSELQHLLTRANESEFSWNQILSSPKRNIIIDIDRLSLLATDRFVSDFTSDKYKFNSALAKQQLSQVWHLEKMLLESTPNYRQLLREKDLGELHPTEASSVVSDNLGHNCLCVIKMSEKWKKYTLENHMDEVIALSKNGSWAAKEMLEGKEIPDNSSRKTIELSDRFFLGNDKLQGSLKTLYGYS
;
A
#
# COMPACT_ATOMS: atom_id res chain seq x y z
N MET A 1 -23.62 -1.70 11.66
CA MET A 1 -24.24 -1.19 10.42
C MET A 1 -25.39 -0.29 10.85
N LEU A 2 -25.14 1.01 10.95
CA LEU A 2 -26.19 2.04 11.07
C LEU A 2 -25.93 2.99 9.90
N ILE A 3 -26.22 2.50 8.71
CA ILE A 3 -25.96 3.18 7.45
C ILE A 3 -26.98 2.62 6.48
N ASP A 4 -27.89 3.46 6.04
CA ASP A 4 -28.79 3.35 4.90
C ASP A 4 -28.75 2.01 4.15
N ASN A 5 -29.86 1.25 4.20
CA ASN A 5 -30.09 0.08 3.34
C ASN A 5 -30.08 0.43 1.83
N GLU A 6 -29.92 1.71 1.49
CA GLU A 6 -29.94 2.27 0.14
C GLU A 6 -28.59 2.16 -0.57
N PHE A 7 -27.47 2.02 0.15
CA PHE A 7 -26.14 1.95 -0.47
C PHE A 7 -25.72 0.52 -0.83
N THR A 8 -25.10 0.38 -1.99
CA THR A 8 -24.41 -0.85 -2.38
C THR A 8 -23.20 -1.12 -1.47
N ILE A 9 -22.72 -2.37 -1.44
CA ILE A 9 -21.50 -2.74 -0.68
C ILE A 9 -20.30 -1.85 -1.08
N ARG A 10 -20.17 -1.54 -2.37
CA ARG A 10 -19.09 -0.70 -2.89
C ARG A 10 -19.18 0.73 -2.34
N GLU A 11 -20.36 1.33 -2.38
CA GLU A 11 -20.57 2.66 -1.81
C GLU A 11 -20.35 2.66 -0.29
N GLY A 12 -20.83 1.64 0.41
CA GLY A 12 -20.59 1.45 1.83
C GLY A 12 -19.09 1.44 2.17
N LEU A 13 -18.26 0.72 1.41
CA LEU A 13 -16.82 0.67 1.65
C LEU A 13 -16.06 1.94 1.25
N LEU A 14 -16.57 2.72 0.29
CA LEU A 14 -15.97 4.00 -0.13
C LEU A 14 -16.40 5.19 0.73
N LEU A 15 -17.58 5.10 1.33
CA LEU A 15 -18.20 6.18 2.07
C LEU A 15 -18.23 5.89 3.57
N HIS A 16 -17.52 4.89 4.06
CA HIS A 16 -17.37 4.66 5.49
C HIS A 16 -15.96 4.26 5.86
N LYS A 17 -15.61 4.54 7.11
CA LYS A 17 -14.42 3.96 7.72
C LYS A 17 -14.82 2.89 8.70
N ASN A 18 -13.99 1.87 8.82
CA ASN A 18 -14.06 1.00 9.97
C ASN A 18 -13.56 1.76 11.21
N ILE A 19 -14.14 1.47 12.36
CA ILE A 19 -13.70 2.08 13.62
C ILE A 19 -12.63 1.20 14.25
N SER A 20 -11.50 1.79 14.61
CA SER A 20 -10.45 1.06 15.33
C SER A 20 -10.88 0.77 16.77
N PRO A 21 -10.38 -0.29 17.42
CA PRO A 21 -10.59 -0.49 18.85
C PRO A 21 -10.10 0.72 19.67
N LEU A 22 -10.81 1.05 20.76
CA LEU A 22 -10.36 2.08 21.70
C LEU A 22 -9.16 1.58 22.51
N SER A 23 -8.28 2.51 22.92
CA SER A 23 -7.19 2.20 23.85
C SER A 23 -7.75 1.93 25.26
N GLU A 24 -7.01 1.17 26.08
CA GLU A 24 -7.37 0.93 27.48
C GLU A 24 -7.60 2.24 28.25
N GLN A 25 -6.75 3.24 28.01
CA GLN A 25 -6.89 4.58 28.59
C GLN A 25 -8.23 5.24 28.24
N HIS A 26 -8.66 5.17 26.97
CA HIS A 26 -9.96 5.72 26.56
C HIS A 26 -11.13 4.93 27.15
N LEU A 27 -10.99 3.61 27.31
CA LEU A 27 -12.01 2.79 27.96
C LEU A 27 -12.17 3.15 29.44
N ASP A 28 -11.06 3.34 30.16
CA ASP A 28 -11.08 3.79 31.56
C ASP A 28 -11.66 5.21 31.69
N GLU A 29 -11.24 6.10 30.77
CA GLU A 29 -11.92 7.29 30.28
C GLU A 29 -13.45 7.27 30.46
N LEU A 30 -14.07 6.51 29.56
CA LEU A 30 -15.52 6.40 29.41
C LEU A 30 -16.16 5.68 30.60
N LYS A 31 -15.46 4.71 31.19
CA LYS A 31 -15.93 3.99 32.37
C LYS A 31 -16.03 4.92 33.58
N HIS A 32 -15.12 5.88 33.72
CA HIS A 32 -15.22 6.91 34.75
C HIS A 32 -16.47 7.75 34.53
N VAL A 33 -16.64 8.30 33.32
CA VAL A 33 -17.81 9.11 32.93
C VAL A 33 -19.13 8.39 33.20
N GLN A 34 -19.22 7.11 32.80
CA GLN A 34 -20.42 6.28 32.97
C GLN A 34 -20.85 6.13 34.43
N ASN A 35 -19.90 6.17 35.37
CA ASN A 35 -20.13 5.93 36.79
C ASN A 35 -20.27 7.21 37.63
N LEU A 36 -20.21 8.39 37.02
CA LEU A 36 -20.39 9.66 37.71
C LEU A 36 -21.81 9.78 38.30
N ASP A 37 -21.89 10.23 39.56
CA ASP A 37 -23.14 10.71 40.12
C ASP A 37 -23.33 12.17 39.72
N VAL A 38 -24.22 12.42 38.76
CA VAL A 38 -24.48 13.75 38.21
C VAL A 38 -25.49 14.54 39.03
N THR A 39 -25.88 14.06 40.21
CA THR A 39 -26.81 14.75 41.09
C THR A 39 -26.23 16.10 41.52
N GLY A 40 -26.93 17.19 41.16
CA GLY A 40 -26.50 18.55 41.48
C GLY A 40 -25.51 19.16 40.49
N PHE A 41 -25.18 18.46 39.39
CA PHE A 41 -24.32 19.02 38.34
C PHE A 41 -24.96 20.26 37.72
N THR A 42 -24.13 21.27 37.52
CA THR A 42 -24.43 22.42 36.67
C THR A 42 -24.16 22.08 35.20
N GLU A 43 -24.60 22.94 34.29
CA GLU A 43 -24.28 22.79 32.86
C GLU A 43 -22.76 22.83 32.61
N ALA A 44 -22.01 23.64 33.38
CA ALA A 44 -20.56 23.68 33.30
C ALA A 44 -19.91 22.36 33.75
N ASP A 45 -20.48 21.69 34.77
CA ASP A 45 -19.99 20.38 35.22
C ASP A 45 -20.26 19.30 34.17
N VAL A 46 -21.44 19.31 33.53
CA VAL A 46 -21.75 18.40 32.41
C VAL A 46 -20.77 18.60 31.24
N ARG A 47 -20.44 19.86 30.93
CA ARG A 47 -19.42 20.19 29.91
C ARG A 47 -18.05 19.60 30.25
N GLY A 48 -17.55 19.88 31.46
CA GLY A 48 -16.18 19.50 31.87
C GLY A 48 -15.99 18.02 32.19
N GLU A 49 -16.95 17.40 32.88
CA GLU A 49 -16.79 16.04 33.44
C GLU A 49 -17.36 14.94 32.54
N ILE A 50 -18.22 15.28 31.57
CA ILE A 50 -18.91 14.29 30.72
C ILE A 50 -18.61 14.52 29.25
N ILE A 51 -18.93 15.71 28.74
CA ILE A 51 -18.81 16.00 27.30
C ILE A 51 -17.35 16.07 26.87
N ASP A 52 -16.51 16.79 27.62
CA ASP A 52 -15.09 16.95 27.33
C ASP A 52 -14.32 15.61 27.20
N PRO A 53 -14.47 14.63 28.12
CA PRO A 53 -13.93 13.29 27.94
C PRO A 53 -14.40 12.58 26.67
N ILE A 54 -15.70 12.60 26.38
CA ILE A 54 -16.27 11.96 25.18
C ILE A 54 -15.65 12.57 23.91
N ILE A 55 -15.53 13.90 23.87
CA ILE A 55 -14.91 14.64 22.77
C ILE A 55 -13.45 14.22 22.56
N ARG A 56 -12.68 14.05 23.63
CA ARG A 56 -11.29 13.59 23.55
C ARG A 56 -11.21 12.19 22.94
N VAL A 57 -12.05 11.27 23.40
CA VAL A 57 -12.12 9.90 22.88
C VAL A 57 -12.54 9.86 21.41
N LEU A 58 -13.45 10.75 20.98
CA LEU A 58 -13.82 10.91 19.58
C LEU A 58 -12.68 11.47 18.69
N GLY A 59 -11.59 11.97 19.27
CA GLY A 59 -10.41 12.44 18.53
C GLY A 59 -10.45 13.91 18.13
N TYR A 60 -11.20 14.75 18.86
CA TYR A 60 -11.23 16.20 18.63
C TYR A 60 -10.34 16.95 19.60
N LYS A 61 -9.58 17.92 19.08
CA LYS A 61 -8.71 18.79 19.89
C LYS A 61 -8.56 20.16 19.26
N LYS A 62 -8.68 21.20 20.09
CA LYS A 62 -8.57 22.59 19.64
C LYS A 62 -7.26 22.85 18.89
N GLY A 63 -7.36 23.47 17.72
CA GLY A 63 -6.21 23.84 16.89
C GLY A 63 -5.63 22.71 16.03
N GLN A 64 -6.24 21.51 16.03
CA GLN A 64 -5.90 20.42 15.11
C GLN A 64 -6.82 20.41 13.88
N PHE A 65 -6.59 19.47 12.95
CA PHE A 65 -7.42 19.33 11.75
C PHE A 65 -8.88 19.00 12.10
N SER A 66 -9.09 18.19 13.14
CA SER A 66 -10.36 17.92 13.82
C SER A 66 -10.43 18.79 15.09
N SER A 67 -10.92 20.01 14.94
CA SER A 67 -10.95 20.98 16.04
C SER A 67 -12.33 21.08 16.68
N VAL A 68 -12.33 21.50 17.93
CA VAL A 68 -13.53 21.85 18.68
C VAL A 68 -13.39 23.28 19.21
N ASP A 69 -14.37 24.11 18.91
CA ASP A 69 -14.50 25.46 19.44
C ASP A 69 -15.58 25.49 20.51
N ARG A 70 -15.21 25.97 21.70
CA ARG A 70 -16.14 26.13 22.82
C ARG A 70 -16.69 27.55 22.84
N GLU A 71 -17.94 27.69 23.27
CA GLU A 71 -18.60 28.98 23.44
C GLU A 71 -18.49 29.85 22.18
N LYS A 72 -18.78 29.24 21.02
CA LYS A 72 -18.68 29.94 19.73
C LYS A 72 -19.73 31.03 19.65
N HIS A 73 -19.28 32.28 19.51
CA HIS A 73 -20.15 33.45 19.44
C HIS A 73 -20.81 33.55 18.06
N ILE A 74 -22.14 33.64 18.04
CA ILE A 74 -22.94 33.89 16.84
C ILE A 74 -23.96 35.00 17.09
N ARG A 75 -24.46 35.59 16.00
CA ARG A 75 -25.38 36.73 16.05
C ARG A 75 -26.59 36.47 15.17
N PHE A 76 -27.77 36.67 15.74
CA PHE A 76 -29.01 36.72 14.97
C PHE A 76 -29.54 38.15 14.95
N LEU A 77 -30.46 38.41 14.03
CA LEU A 77 -31.21 39.65 14.02
C LEU A 77 -31.87 39.88 15.39
N GLY A 78 -31.44 40.93 16.10
CA GLY A 78 -31.94 41.27 17.44
C GLY A 78 -31.37 40.46 18.61
N LYS A 79 -30.57 39.40 18.38
CA LYS A 79 -29.85 38.66 19.44
C LYS A 79 -28.35 38.70 19.17
N THR A 80 -27.63 39.59 19.84
CA THR A 80 -26.20 39.85 19.59
C THR A 80 -25.24 38.98 20.39
N HIS A 81 -25.72 38.24 21.40
CA HIS A 81 -24.91 37.44 22.32
C HIS A 81 -25.48 36.02 22.46
N LYS A 82 -25.27 35.20 21.43
CA LYS A 82 -25.56 33.77 21.47
C LYS A 82 -24.24 33.00 21.41
N TYR A 83 -24.12 31.99 22.26
CA TYR A 83 -22.94 31.16 22.41
C TYR A 83 -23.35 29.70 22.30
N ILE A 84 -22.67 28.95 21.44
CA ILE A 84 -22.86 27.50 21.29
C ILE A 84 -21.83 26.82 22.18
N ASP A 85 -22.25 25.83 22.97
CA ASP A 85 -21.34 25.15 23.89
C ASP A 85 -20.16 24.51 23.16
N TYR A 86 -20.43 23.73 22.12
CA TYR A 86 -19.40 23.12 21.29
C TYR A 86 -19.77 23.18 19.80
N SER A 87 -18.82 23.63 18.99
CA SER A 87 -18.87 23.60 17.54
C SER A 87 -17.68 22.81 17.01
N PHE A 88 -17.93 21.79 16.19
CA PHE A 88 -16.90 20.88 15.71
C PHE A 88 -16.56 21.19 14.27
N THR A 89 -15.26 21.31 14.00
CA THR A 89 -14.75 21.58 12.66
C THR A 89 -13.84 20.47 12.17
N LEU A 90 -13.92 20.21 10.87
CA LEU A 90 -12.96 19.39 10.15
C LEU A 90 -12.47 20.21 8.95
N TRP A 91 -11.15 20.36 8.78
CA TRP A 91 -10.62 21.23 7.72
C TRP A 91 -11.15 22.67 7.77
N ARG A 92 -11.51 23.16 8.97
CA ARG A 92 -12.10 24.49 9.25
C ARG A 92 -13.54 24.72 8.80
N GLU A 93 -14.20 23.71 8.26
CA GLU A 93 -15.66 23.73 8.04
C GLU A 93 -16.36 23.14 9.26
N ASN A 94 -17.53 23.65 9.63
CA ASN A 94 -18.30 23.11 10.76
C ASN A 94 -19.18 21.96 10.29
N PHE A 95 -19.22 20.88 11.08
CA PHE A 95 -19.95 19.67 10.70
C PHE A 95 -21.11 19.37 11.65
N TRP A 96 -20.90 19.57 12.95
CA TRP A 96 -21.86 19.22 13.98
C TRP A 96 -21.65 20.06 15.24
N ILE A 97 -22.64 20.05 16.13
CA ILE A 97 -22.63 20.81 17.39
C ILE A 97 -23.07 19.94 18.56
N ILE A 98 -22.64 20.31 19.77
CA ILE A 98 -23.25 19.83 21.03
C ILE A 98 -23.83 21.03 21.77
N GLU A 99 -25.05 20.87 22.25
CA GLU A 99 -25.67 21.75 23.25
C GLU A 99 -25.75 21.00 24.58
N ALA A 100 -25.13 21.56 25.62
CA ALA A 100 -25.17 21.01 26.96
C ALA A 100 -26.40 21.51 27.72
N LYS A 101 -26.91 20.70 28.63
CA LYS A 101 -27.94 21.08 29.60
C LYS A 101 -27.54 20.59 30.99
N LYS A 102 -28.12 21.19 32.03
CA LYS A 102 -28.14 20.59 33.37
C LYS A 102 -28.98 19.30 33.34
N PRO A 103 -28.71 18.30 34.21
CA PRO A 103 -29.49 17.06 34.29
C PRO A 103 -31.00 17.31 34.37
N LEU A 104 -31.74 16.84 33.35
CA LEU A 104 -33.19 17.02 33.25
C LEU A 104 -33.93 15.77 33.71
N LYS A 105 -35.13 15.96 34.28
CA LYS A 105 -36.03 14.84 34.58
C LYS A 105 -36.71 14.38 33.30
N GLY A 106 -36.70 13.08 33.05
CA GLY A 106 -37.32 12.46 31.87
C GLY A 106 -36.32 11.73 30.98
N ASP A 107 -36.83 10.82 30.16
CA ASP A 107 -36.00 9.92 29.34
C ASP A 107 -35.57 10.51 27.99
N ARG A 108 -36.16 11.64 27.55
CA ARG A 108 -35.87 12.30 26.26
C ARG A 108 -35.79 13.82 26.40
N PHE A 109 -35.13 14.50 25.46
CA PHE A 109 -35.16 15.97 25.41
C PHE A 109 -36.50 16.49 24.90
N GLY A 110 -36.87 17.69 25.33
CA GLY A 110 -38.09 18.36 24.90
C GLY A 110 -37.87 19.28 23.70
N TYR A 111 -38.97 19.87 23.24
CA TYR A 111 -38.96 20.84 22.14
C TYR A 111 -38.07 22.05 22.44
N ASP A 112 -38.09 22.57 23.67
CA ASP A 112 -37.35 23.79 24.02
C ASP A 112 -35.84 23.59 23.87
N GLU A 113 -35.31 22.47 24.34
CA GLU A 113 -33.89 22.14 24.21
C GLU A 113 -33.49 21.91 22.75
N LEU A 114 -34.28 21.13 22.00
CA LEU A 114 -34.00 20.84 20.60
C LEU A 114 -34.16 22.08 19.70
N SER A 115 -35.18 22.91 19.93
CA SER A 115 -35.42 24.13 19.17
C SER A 115 -34.26 25.12 19.33
N GLN A 116 -33.66 25.20 20.52
CA GLN A 116 -32.49 26.04 20.77
C GLN A 116 -31.28 25.56 19.94
N ALA A 117 -30.94 24.27 20.02
CA ALA A 117 -29.83 23.72 19.26
C ALA A 117 -30.07 23.78 17.75
N THR A 118 -31.33 23.62 17.32
CA THR A 118 -31.73 23.76 15.92
C THR A 118 -31.51 25.18 15.42
N GLU A 119 -31.91 26.22 16.18
CA GLU A 119 -31.64 27.64 15.86
C GLU A 119 -30.15 27.87 15.61
N TYR A 120 -29.27 27.28 16.42
CA TYR A 120 -27.82 27.39 16.25
C TYR A 120 -27.32 26.65 15.01
N SER A 121 -27.80 25.44 14.77
CA SER A 121 -27.37 24.60 13.65
C SER A 121 -27.62 25.22 12.28
N ILE A 122 -28.71 25.99 12.12
CA ILE A 122 -29.10 26.64 10.86
C ILE A 122 -28.34 27.94 10.56
N HIS A 123 -27.61 28.46 11.54
CA HIS A 123 -26.87 29.71 11.35
C HIS A 123 -25.80 29.53 10.25
N PRO A 124 -25.66 30.44 9.27
CA PRO A 124 -24.75 30.23 8.12
C PRO A 124 -23.28 30.00 8.49
N GLU A 125 -22.80 30.60 9.59
CA GLU A 125 -21.43 30.39 10.09
C GLU A 125 -21.23 29.03 10.79
N ILE A 126 -22.31 28.29 11.03
CA ILE A 126 -22.32 26.97 11.69
C ILE A 126 -22.78 25.91 10.70
N ASN A 127 -23.95 26.06 10.10
CA ASN A 127 -24.55 25.15 9.12
C ASN A 127 -24.31 23.67 9.44
N ALA A 128 -24.50 23.33 10.72
CA ALA A 128 -24.29 21.99 11.22
C ALA A 128 -25.50 21.13 10.84
N SER A 129 -25.20 19.95 10.32
CA SER A 129 -26.22 18.98 9.94
C SER A 129 -26.62 18.06 11.09
N VAL A 130 -25.66 17.76 11.97
CA VAL A 130 -25.86 16.88 13.12
C VAL A 130 -25.92 17.71 14.39
N ILE A 131 -26.95 17.47 15.19
CA ILE A 131 -27.20 18.11 16.47
C ILE A 131 -27.07 17.05 17.56
N VAL A 132 -26.31 17.37 18.60
CA VAL A 132 -26.18 16.50 19.77
C VAL A 132 -26.62 17.24 21.02
N LEU A 133 -27.49 16.63 21.81
CA LEU A 133 -27.95 17.13 23.10
C LEU A 133 -27.40 16.22 24.21
N CYS A 134 -26.87 16.81 25.28
CA CYS A 134 -26.37 16.07 26.43
C CYS A 134 -26.67 16.80 27.74
N ASP A 135 -27.27 16.11 28.70
CA ASP A 135 -27.59 16.66 30.03
C ASP A 135 -26.82 15.96 31.16
N GLY A 136 -25.89 15.08 30.82
CA GLY A 136 -25.13 14.25 31.74
C GLY A 136 -25.85 12.97 32.19
N LEU A 137 -27.17 12.87 32.03
CA LEU A 137 -27.93 11.63 32.24
C LEU A 137 -28.18 10.87 30.93
N LYS A 138 -28.40 11.61 29.85
CA LYS A 138 -28.71 11.09 28.51
C LYS A 138 -28.01 11.90 27.42
N LEU A 139 -27.84 11.25 26.28
CA LEU A 139 -27.31 11.84 25.06
C LEU A 139 -28.22 11.46 23.89
N GLU A 140 -28.60 12.45 23.09
CA GLU A 140 -29.42 12.27 21.88
C GLU A 140 -28.74 12.93 20.67
N ILE A 141 -28.75 12.26 19.53
CA ILE A 141 -28.22 12.74 18.25
C ILE A 141 -29.36 12.85 17.24
N PHE A 142 -29.46 13.99 16.58
CA PHE A 142 -30.44 14.25 15.52
C PHE A 142 -29.72 14.61 14.22
N ASP A 143 -30.27 14.17 13.08
CA ASP A 143 -29.92 14.69 11.77
C ASP A 143 -30.98 15.72 11.37
N ARG A 144 -30.59 16.99 11.37
CA ARG A 144 -31.47 18.14 11.10
C ARG A 144 -32.21 18.04 9.77
N GLU A 145 -31.62 17.40 8.77
CA GLU A 145 -32.21 17.35 7.43
C GLU A 145 -32.98 16.06 7.15
N GLU A 146 -32.91 15.06 8.03
CA GLU A 146 -33.68 13.82 7.91
C GLU A 146 -34.87 13.76 8.87
N ASP A 147 -34.61 13.78 10.18
CA ASP A 147 -35.65 13.67 11.22
C ASP A 147 -35.23 14.41 12.51
N LEU A 148 -36.13 15.29 12.98
CA LEU A 148 -36.01 16.03 14.23
C LEU A 148 -37.00 15.55 15.30
N GLU A 149 -37.94 14.68 14.97
CA GLU A 149 -38.86 14.07 15.93
C GLU A 149 -38.22 12.84 16.58
N THR A 150 -37.53 12.01 15.79
CA THR A 150 -36.84 10.81 16.29
C THR A 150 -35.33 10.99 16.25
N PRO A 151 -34.63 10.86 17.39
CA PRO A 151 -33.17 10.88 17.38
C PRO A 151 -32.60 9.65 16.67
N VAL A 152 -31.55 9.84 15.89
CA VAL A 152 -30.76 8.78 15.24
C VAL A 152 -30.15 7.84 16.29
N ILE A 153 -29.69 8.42 17.40
CA ILE A 153 -29.17 7.70 18.57
C ILE A 153 -29.72 8.37 19.82
N SER A 154 -30.23 7.58 20.77
CA SER A 154 -30.59 8.04 22.12
C SER A 154 -30.21 6.97 23.13
N PHE A 155 -29.43 7.34 24.15
CA PHE A 155 -29.07 6.43 25.24
C PHE A 155 -28.75 7.19 26.54
N LYS A 156 -28.77 6.47 27.67
CA LYS A 156 -28.37 7.00 28.98
C LYS A 156 -26.86 6.93 29.14
N ILE A 157 -26.22 7.97 29.70
CA ILE A 157 -24.76 8.01 29.93
C ILE A 157 -24.27 6.81 30.76
N LYS A 158 -25.13 6.23 31.63
CA LYS A 158 -24.86 4.97 32.34
C LYS A 158 -24.60 3.75 31.44
N ASN A 159 -24.92 3.83 30.16
CA ASN A 159 -24.69 2.79 29.15
C ASN A 159 -23.68 3.26 28.08
N LEU A 160 -22.84 4.27 28.39
CA LEU A 160 -21.92 4.89 27.43
C LEU A 160 -20.96 3.88 26.79
N LEU A 161 -20.38 2.96 27.57
CA LEU A 161 -19.45 1.95 27.03
C LEU A 161 -20.11 1.02 26.00
N GLU A 162 -21.37 0.68 26.20
CA GLU A 162 -22.13 -0.16 25.26
C GLU A 162 -22.47 0.59 23.97
N ASN A 163 -22.58 1.92 24.04
CA ASN A 163 -23.08 2.76 22.94
C ASN A 163 -22.01 3.61 22.26
N ILE A 164 -20.78 3.65 22.78
CA ILE A 164 -19.71 4.51 22.26
C ILE A 164 -19.40 4.24 20.79
N ASP A 165 -19.42 2.98 20.35
CA ASP A 165 -19.13 2.65 18.96
C ASP A 165 -20.22 3.14 18.00
N TYR A 166 -21.46 3.34 18.47
CA TYR A 166 -22.49 3.99 17.67
C TYR A 166 -22.24 5.50 17.56
N LEU A 167 -21.83 6.15 18.65
CA LEU A 167 -21.38 7.55 18.60
C LEU A 167 -20.22 7.71 17.62
N ARG A 168 -19.20 6.87 17.74
CA ARG A 168 -17.98 6.95 16.93
C ARG A 168 -18.27 6.79 15.45
N LYS A 169 -19.18 5.89 15.07
CA LYS A 169 -19.62 5.67 13.68
C LYS A 169 -20.27 6.90 13.02
N ILE A 170 -20.76 7.86 13.81
CA ILE A 170 -21.36 9.10 13.31
C ILE A 170 -20.40 10.27 13.48
N LEU A 171 -19.85 10.42 14.69
CA LEU A 171 -19.21 11.65 15.13
C LEU A 171 -17.69 11.65 15.03
N GLU A 172 -17.00 10.51 14.82
CA GLU A 172 -15.55 10.57 14.62
C GLU A 172 -15.19 11.43 13.39
N PRO A 173 -14.04 12.14 13.40
CA PRO A 173 -13.65 13.09 12.37
C PRO A 173 -13.77 12.59 10.93
N MET A 174 -13.36 11.34 10.66
CA MET A 174 -13.47 10.78 9.32
C MET A 174 -14.92 10.35 9.00
N GLN A 175 -15.65 9.83 9.98
CA GLN A 175 -17.04 9.40 9.77
C GLN A 175 -17.94 10.56 9.41
N ILE A 176 -17.80 11.69 10.13
CA ILE A 176 -18.59 12.89 9.84
C ILE A 176 -18.21 13.50 8.48
N TRP A 177 -16.94 13.38 8.07
CA TRP A 177 -16.54 13.80 6.73
C TRP A 177 -17.24 13.01 5.63
N PHE A 178 -17.26 11.68 5.78
CA PHE A 178 -17.95 10.81 4.83
C PHE A 178 -19.47 10.93 4.91
N PHE A 179 -20.02 11.24 6.08
CA PHE A 179 -21.44 11.56 6.24
C PHE A 179 -21.87 12.69 5.31
N TYR A 180 -21.09 13.77 5.22
CA TYR A 180 -21.38 14.84 4.27
C TYR A 180 -21.33 14.38 2.81
N LYS A 181 -20.39 13.48 2.45
CA LYS A 181 -20.35 12.92 1.09
C LYS A 181 -21.61 12.12 0.77
N ARG A 182 -22.11 11.31 1.72
CA ARG A 182 -23.38 10.57 1.58
C ARG A 182 -24.57 11.50 1.39
N ARG A 183 -24.61 12.62 2.12
CA ARG A 183 -25.66 13.63 1.97
C ARG A 183 -25.69 14.28 0.59
N VAL A 184 -24.51 14.53 0.01
CA VAL A 184 -24.43 15.04 -1.37
C VAL A 184 -25.08 14.05 -2.33
N LEU A 185 -24.84 12.74 -2.17
CA LEU A 185 -25.48 11.71 -2.98
C LEU A 185 -27.01 11.71 -2.78
N LYS A 186 -27.49 11.66 -1.53
CA LYS A 186 -28.93 11.72 -1.24
C LYS A 186 -29.61 12.98 -1.78
N SER A 187 -28.90 14.12 -1.77
CA SER A 187 -29.41 15.37 -2.34
C SER A 187 -29.51 15.32 -3.86
N ILE A 188 -28.57 14.64 -4.53
CA ILE A 188 -28.66 14.37 -5.96
C ILE A 188 -29.86 13.47 -6.22
N ASP A 189 -29.99 12.35 -5.50
CA ASP A 189 -31.12 11.42 -5.69
C ASP A 189 -32.45 12.15 -5.53
N LYS A 190 -32.63 12.89 -4.42
CA LYS A 190 -33.85 13.69 -4.16
C LYS A 190 -34.13 14.75 -5.22
N ALA A 191 -33.10 15.41 -5.76
CA ALA A 191 -33.28 16.46 -6.77
C ALA A 191 -33.68 15.90 -8.14
N PHE A 192 -33.26 14.67 -8.46
CA PHE A 192 -33.44 14.05 -9.77
C PHE A 192 -34.47 12.92 -9.81
N GLU A 193 -34.96 12.44 -8.66
CA GLU A 193 -35.99 11.38 -8.53
C GLU A 193 -37.20 11.61 -9.45
N SER A 194 -37.61 12.87 -9.59
CA SER A 194 -38.76 13.29 -10.39
C SER A 194 -38.39 14.04 -11.68
N GLU A 195 -37.09 14.10 -12.05
CA GLU A 195 -36.67 14.72 -13.30
C GLU A 195 -37.04 13.84 -14.50
N PHE A 196 -37.67 14.44 -15.51
CA PHE A 196 -38.15 13.74 -16.70
C PHE A 196 -37.40 14.18 -17.97
N ASN A 197 -36.52 15.17 -17.88
CA ASN A 197 -35.72 15.68 -18.98
C ASN A 197 -34.26 15.21 -18.89
N GLN A 198 -33.91 14.22 -19.71
CA GLN A 198 -32.56 13.68 -19.80
C GLN A 198 -31.48 14.72 -20.18
N GLN A 199 -31.83 15.74 -20.98
CA GLN A 199 -30.86 16.77 -21.37
C GLN A 199 -30.38 17.58 -20.16
N ARG A 200 -31.27 17.90 -19.22
CA ARG A 200 -30.91 18.62 -17.98
C ARG A 200 -30.00 17.80 -17.08
N VAL A 201 -30.22 16.48 -17.01
CA VAL A 201 -29.34 15.56 -16.29
C VAL A 201 -27.93 15.61 -16.87
N ASN A 202 -27.80 15.54 -18.20
CA ASN A 202 -26.50 15.60 -18.87
C ASN A 202 -25.81 16.96 -18.65
N GLU A 203 -26.54 18.07 -18.78
CA GLU A 203 -26.02 19.43 -18.50
C GLU A 203 -25.52 19.56 -17.04
N PHE A 204 -26.23 18.96 -16.09
CA PHE A 204 -25.83 18.95 -14.68
C PHE A 204 -24.58 18.09 -14.44
N LEU A 205 -24.46 16.92 -15.09
CA LEU A 205 -23.26 16.08 -15.03
C LEU A 205 -22.02 16.86 -15.52
N ASP A 206 -22.13 17.56 -16.66
CA ASP A 206 -21.04 18.39 -17.18
C ASP A 206 -20.61 19.48 -16.18
N ILE A 207 -21.59 20.11 -15.50
CA ILE A 207 -21.31 21.09 -14.45
C ILE A 207 -20.58 20.44 -13.27
N ILE A 208 -21.05 19.28 -12.79
CA ILE A 208 -20.40 18.54 -11.70
C ILE A 208 -18.95 18.18 -12.06
N GLU A 209 -18.72 17.62 -13.25
CA GLU A 209 -17.38 17.26 -13.70
C GLU A 209 -16.45 18.47 -13.74
N ASN A 210 -16.94 19.59 -14.27
CA ASN A 210 -16.19 20.85 -14.29
C ASN A 210 -15.84 21.33 -12.87
N ARG A 211 -16.78 21.26 -11.92
CA ARG A 211 -16.51 21.61 -10.52
C ARG A 211 -15.41 20.73 -9.93
N PHE A 212 -15.43 19.42 -10.15
CA PHE A 212 -14.35 18.55 -9.67
C PHE A 212 -13.00 18.83 -10.33
N ARG A 213 -12.99 19.12 -11.64
CA ARG A 213 -11.78 19.53 -12.37
C ARG A 213 -11.15 20.79 -11.76
N GLU A 214 -11.96 21.79 -11.44
CA GLU A 214 -11.52 23.05 -10.80
C GLU A 214 -10.92 22.83 -9.40
N LYS A 215 -11.40 21.83 -8.64
CA LYS A 215 -10.89 21.54 -7.29
C LYS A 215 -9.55 20.81 -7.27
N ARG A 216 -9.10 20.24 -8.40
CA ARG A 216 -7.83 19.49 -8.48
C ARG A 216 -6.65 20.28 -7.93
N GLY A 217 -6.55 21.57 -8.25
CA GLY A 217 -5.47 22.44 -7.76
C GLY A 217 -5.49 22.59 -6.23
N GLN A 218 -6.68 22.70 -5.63
CA GLN A 218 -6.81 22.77 -4.17
C GLN A 218 -6.49 21.43 -3.51
N ILE A 219 -6.93 20.31 -4.10
CA ILE A 219 -6.61 18.95 -3.61
C ILE A 219 -5.09 18.75 -3.58
N LEU A 220 -4.37 19.16 -4.63
CA LEU A 220 -2.91 19.07 -4.67
C LEU A 220 -2.25 19.91 -3.58
N LYS A 221 -2.72 21.15 -3.34
CA LYS A 221 -2.21 21.98 -2.23
C LYS A 221 -2.45 21.32 -0.88
N ASN A 222 -3.65 20.79 -0.66
CA ASN A 222 -4.00 20.08 0.58
C ASN A 222 -3.08 18.87 0.78
N PHE A 223 -2.86 18.07 -0.27
CA PHE A 223 -1.96 16.92 -0.26
C PHE A 223 -0.52 17.32 0.11
N GLN A 224 0.01 18.39 -0.48
CA GLN A 224 1.35 18.89 -0.18
C GLN A 224 1.51 19.43 1.25
N SER A 225 0.43 19.92 1.85
CA SER A 225 0.42 20.44 3.21
C SER A 225 0.08 19.41 4.30
N ALA A 226 -0.36 18.21 3.90
CA ALA A 226 -0.79 17.18 4.83
C ALA A 226 0.41 16.47 5.48
N GLU A 227 0.27 16.16 6.77
CA GLU A 227 1.20 15.30 7.47
C GLU A 227 0.72 13.85 7.34
N PHE A 228 1.47 13.03 6.60
CA PHE A 228 1.15 11.61 6.42
C PHE A 228 1.71 10.78 7.58
N THR A 229 0.95 9.77 8.01
CA THR A 229 1.22 9.01 9.25
C THR A 229 2.31 7.95 9.10
N GLU A 230 2.55 7.49 7.86
CA GLU A 230 3.61 6.55 7.58
C GLU A 230 4.96 7.28 7.50
N LYS A 231 5.78 7.04 8.52
CA LYS A 231 7.22 7.31 8.48
C LYS A 231 7.82 6.45 7.37
N ASP A 232 8.73 7.03 6.61
CA ASP A 232 9.61 6.39 5.62
C ASP A 232 9.69 4.86 5.80
N SER A 233 9.33 4.06 4.78
CA SER A 233 9.43 2.59 4.81
C SER A 233 10.76 2.06 5.35
N ALA A 234 11.83 2.86 5.25
CA ALA A 234 13.12 2.61 5.88
C ALA A 234 13.07 2.50 7.42
N VAL A 235 12.14 3.16 8.11
CA VAL A 235 11.91 3.12 9.55
C VAL A 235 11.17 1.85 9.95
N GLU A 236 10.13 1.44 9.22
CA GLU A 236 9.42 0.18 9.49
C GLU A 236 10.39 -0.99 9.38
N VAL A 237 11.17 -1.03 8.30
CA VAL A 237 12.13 -2.10 8.06
C VAL A 237 13.30 -2.07 9.03
N SER A 238 13.63 -0.91 9.63
CA SER A 238 14.66 -0.85 10.67
C SER A 238 14.30 -1.62 11.95
N ASN A 239 13.01 -1.92 12.14
CA ASN A 239 12.51 -2.73 13.26
C ASN A 239 12.13 -4.15 12.84
N ALA A 240 12.30 -4.51 11.57
CA ALA A 240 11.95 -5.83 11.05
C ALA A 240 12.95 -6.90 11.51
N SER A 241 12.48 -8.15 11.61
CA SER A 241 13.36 -9.28 11.89
C SER A 241 14.25 -9.62 10.68
N ILE A 242 15.33 -10.38 10.89
CA ILE A 242 16.12 -10.90 9.77
C ILE A 242 15.29 -11.81 8.86
N ASP A 243 14.27 -12.49 9.42
CA ASP A 243 13.36 -13.36 8.68
C ASP A 243 12.48 -12.55 7.73
N ASP A 244 11.85 -11.48 8.23
CA ASP A 244 11.03 -10.60 7.39
C ASP A 244 11.87 -9.93 6.29
N ILE A 245 13.09 -9.50 6.60
CA ILE A 245 13.97 -8.87 5.61
C ILE A 245 14.31 -9.85 4.49
N ILE A 246 14.76 -11.06 4.83
CA ILE A 246 15.30 -12.02 3.86
C ILE A 246 14.18 -12.77 3.13
N ASP A 247 13.11 -13.19 3.81
CA ASP A 247 12.07 -14.01 3.23
C ASP A 247 10.88 -13.21 2.69
N VAL A 248 10.80 -11.90 2.98
CA VAL A 248 9.76 -11.02 2.43
C VAL A 248 10.37 -9.89 1.61
N HIS A 249 11.20 -9.02 2.21
CA HIS A 249 11.60 -7.78 1.55
C HIS A 249 12.60 -7.97 0.40
N PHE A 250 13.47 -8.98 0.46
CA PHE A 250 14.48 -9.24 -0.58
C PHE A 250 13.85 -9.55 -1.96
N PHE A 251 12.63 -10.07 -2.00
CA PHE A 251 11.96 -10.44 -3.25
C PHE A 251 11.41 -9.27 -4.06
N PHE A 252 11.50 -8.04 -3.54
CA PHE A 252 10.97 -6.85 -4.19
C PHE A 252 12.08 -5.82 -4.42
N SER A 253 11.96 -5.04 -5.49
CA SER A 253 12.83 -3.88 -5.72
C SER A 253 12.55 -2.81 -4.66
N GLN A 254 13.58 -2.42 -3.91
CA GLN A 254 13.45 -1.49 -2.80
C GLN A 254 13.99 -0.09 -3.16
N PRO A 255 13.39 0.99 -2.65
CA PRO A 255 14.04 2.29 -2.64
C PRO A 255 15.41 2.21 -1.94
N ARG A 256 16.35 3.05 -2.37
CA ARG A 256 17.72 3.04 -1.84
C ARG A 256 17.78 3.23 -0.31
N SER A 257 16.92 4.07 0.26
CA SER A 257 16.84 4.28 1.72
C SER A 257 16.42 3.00 2.45
N THR A 258 15.37 2.35 1.97
CA THR A 258 14.84 1.09 2.52
C THR A 258 15.86 -0.04 2.41
N MET A 259 16.49 -0.20 1.24
CA MET A 259 17.55 -1.18 1.03
C MET A 259 18.73 -0.96 1.99
N TYR A 260 19.13 0.29 2.22
CA TYR A 260 20.17 0.61 3.20
C TYR A 260 19.75 0.25 4.63
N SER A 261 18.52 0.58 5.04
CA SER A 261 17.99 0.20 6.36
C SER A 261 17.94 -1.32 6.56
N MET A 262 17.46 -2.07 5.57
CA MET A 262 17.47 -3.54 5.56
C MET A 262 18.86 -4.09 5.80
N ASN A 263 19.83 -3.63 5.00
CA ASN A 263 21.20 -4.11 5.07
C ASN A 263 21.84 -3.76 6.41
N LYS A 264 21.54 -2.60 6.98
CA LYS A 264 22.02 -2.21 8.30
C LYS A 264 21.55 -3.18 9.40
N VAL A 265 20.28 -3.60 9.38
CA VAL A 265 19.76 -4.58 10.34
C VAL A 265 20.51 -5.92 10.22
N LEU A 266 20.71 -6.39 8.99
CA LEU A 266 21.43 -7.64 8.72
C LEU A 266 22.91 -7.57 9.14
N ILE A 267 23.58 -6.46 8.83
CA ILE A 267 24.99 -6.23 9.20
C ILE A 267 25.13 -6.16 10.71
N ASP A 268 24.27 -5.41 11.39
CA ASP A 268 24.25 -5.34 12.85
C ASP A 268 24.10 -6.73 13.48
N HIS A 269 23.25 -7.58 12.90
CA HIS A 269 23.11 -8.98 13.34
C HIS A 269 24.40 -9.79 13.09
N CYS A 270 25.01 -9.66 11.91
CA CYS A 270 26.29 -10.31 11.58
C CYS A 270 27.42 -9.94 12.57
N LEU A 271 27.51 -8.66 12.94
CA LEU A 271 28.58 -8.13 13.79
C LEU A 271 28.35 -8.39 15.28
N LYS A 272 27.09 -8.36 15.75
CA LYS A 272 26.75 -8.48 17.18
C LYS A 272 26.43 -9.92 17.61
N MET A 273 25.89 -10.72 16.70
CA MET A 273 25.46 -12.10 16.97
C MET A 273 26.36 -13.08 16.22
N ARG A 274 25.88 -13.67 15.13
CA ARG A 274 26.63 -14.62 14.31
C ARG A 274 26.37 -14.33 12.84
N SER A 275 27.45 -14.13 12.08
CA SER A 275 27.39 -13.96 10.63
C SER A 275 26.79 -15.19 9.93
N PHE A 276 26.95 -16.39 10.47
CA PHE A 276 26.38 -17.63 9.92
C PHE A 276 24.87 -17.55 9.74
N ASP A 277 24.13 -17.05 10.73
CA ASP A 277 22.66 -17.07 10.71
C ASP A 277 22.10 -16.25 9.54
N VAL A 278 22.73 -15.12 9.23
CA VAL A 278 22.35 -14.26 8.10
C VAL A 278 22.88 -14.83 6.79
N ILE A 279 24.18 -15.16 6.71
CA ILE A 279 24.82 -15.60 5.46
C ILE A 279 24.24 -16.92 4.96
N TYR A 280 23.99 -17.89 5.86
CA TYR A 280 23.36 -19.16 5.52
C TYR A 280 21.92 -18.98 5.04
N LYS A 281 21.18 -18.05 5.64
CA LYS A 281 19.79 -17.79 5.26
C LYS A 281 19.67 -17.07 3.92
N VAL A 282 20.54 -16.09 3.66
CA VAL A 282 20.59 -15.37 2.37
C VAL A 282 21.10 -16.30 1.27
N PHE A 283 22.13 -17.09 1.55
CA PHE A 283 22.83 -17.92 0.57
C PHE A 283 22.93 -19.38 1.01
N PRO A 284 21.80 -20.09 1.16
CA PRO A 284 21.84 -21.50 1.53
C PRO A 284 22.54 -22.33 0.45
N ASP A 285 23.24 -23.39 0.87
CA ASP A 285 23.78 -24.37 -0.08
C ASP A 285 22.66 -25.14 -0.78
N HIS A 286 21.56 -25.41 -0.08
CA HIS A 286 20.36 -25.96 -0.68
C HIS A 286 19.65 -24.92 -1.56
N TYR A 287 18.90 -25.41 -2.54
CA TYR A 287 18.15 -24.55 -3.45
C TYR A 287 16.92 -23.96 -2.74
N ARG A 288 16.69 -22.67 -2.98
CA ARG A 288 15.52 -21.92 -2.49
C ARG A 288 14.89 -21.16 -3.65
N ASP A 289 13.69 -20.67 -3.43
CA ASP A 289 13.09 -19.68 -4.30
C ASP A 289 13.91 -18.37 -4.27
N ALA A 290 14.03 -17.78 -5.46
CA ALA A 290 14.70 -16.50 -5.67
C ALA A 290 14.23 -15.90 -6.99
N ASN A 291 14.25 -14.57 -7.07
CA ASN A 291 14.01 -13.80 -8.27
C ASN A 291 15.14 -12.78 -8.50
N ASP A 292 15.02 -11.98 -9.55
CA ASP A 292 16.03 -10.96 -9.90
C ASP A 292 16.28 -9.97 -8.76
N ALA A 293 15.22 -9.55 -8.05
CA ALA A 293 15.31 -8.60 -6.94
C ALA A 293 16.07 -9.22 -5.74
N TYR A 294 15.81 -10.48 -5.43
CA TYR A 294 16.46 -11.22 -4.33
C TYR A 294 17.98 -11.14 -4.44
N TYR A 295 18.54 -11.52 -5.59
CA TYR A 295 19.99 -11.50 -5.77
C TYR A 295 20.58 -10.08 -5.83
N SER A 296 19.83 -9.09 -6.32
CA SER A 296 20.29 -7.70 -6.28
C SER A 296 20.36 -7.14 -4.86
N ASN A 297 19.36 -7.43 -4.02
CA ASN A 297 19.34 -7.05 -2.61
C ASN A 297 20.45 -7.81 -1.83
N ALA A 298 20.62 -9.11 -2.10
CA ALA A 298 21.68 -9.91 -1.51
C ALA A 298 23.09 -9.40 -1.87
N LEU A 299 23.30 -8.96 -3.12
CA LEU A 299 24.56 -8.34 -3.54
C LEU A 299 24.78 -6.98 -2.84
N SER A 300 23.72 -6.17 -2.70
CA SER A 300 23.82 -4.91 -1.97
C SER A 300 24.18 -5.13 -0.50
N PHE A 301 23.62 -6.17 0.13
CA PHE A 301 23.96 -6.57 1.49
C PHE A 301 25.44 -6.92 1.61
N LEU A 302 25.97 -7.80 0.74
CA LEU A 302 27.38 -8.20 0.79
C LEU A 302 28.33 -7.01 0.59
N ILE A 303 28.05 -6.13 -0.37
CA ILE A 303 28.88 -4.94 -0.63
C ILE A 303 28.93 -4.03 0.60
N LEU A 304 27.82 -3.83 1.30
CA LEU A 304 27.82 -3.04 2.54
C LEU A 304 28.46 -3.78 3.71
N LEU A 305 28.30 -5.11 3.80
CA LEU A 305 28.96 -5.93 4.82
C LEU A 305 30.48 -5.86 4.69
N GLU A 306 31.01 -5.89 3.46
CA GLU A 306 32.45 -5.78 3.18
C GLU A 306 33.08 -4.51 3.76
N MET A 307 32.30 -3.42 3.78
CA MET A 307 32.76 -2.13 4.33
C MET A 307 32.98 -2.19 5.85
N GLU A 308 32.30 -3.11 6.55
CA GLU A 308 32.39 -3.29 8.00
C GLU A 308 33.30 -4.46 8.40
N THR A 309 33.31 -5.54 7.60
CA THR A 309 34.17 -6.71 7.82
C THR A 309 34.46 -7.42 6.52
N ASN A 310 35.68 -7.95 6.36
CA ASN A 310 36.03 -8.80 5.22
C ASN A 310 36.07 -10.30 5.58
N THR A 311 35.80 -10.68 6.82
CA THR A 311 35.87 -12.08 7.28
C THR A 311 34.49 -12.61 7.67
N LEU A 312 34.23 -13.85 7.26
CA LEU A 312 33.03 -14.62 7.56
C LEU A 312 33.37 -15.85 8.40
N ASN A 313 32.40 -16.35 9.16
CA ASN A 313 32.58 -17.60 9.90
C ASN A 313 32.40 -18.82 8.97
N TRP A 314 31.59 -18.64 7.93
CA TRP A 314 31.21 -19.61 6.92
C TRP A 314 30.89 -18.88 5.61
N SER A 315 31.19 -19.51 4.49
CA SER A 315 30.84 -19.02 3.16
C SER A 315 30.10 -20.10 2.37
N PRO A 316 29.17 -19.72 1.47
CA PRO A 316 28.42 -20.66 0.65
C PRO A 316 29.32 -21.36 -0.37
N SER A 317 29.22 -22.68 -0.46
CA SER A 317 30.08 -23.52 -1.31
C SER A 317 29.90 -23.25 -2.81
N TRP A 318 28.73 -22.76 -3.20
CA TRP A 318 28.40 -22.40 -4.59
C TRP A 318 28.87 -20.99 -4.99
N LEU A 319 29.32 -20.17 -4.03
CA LEU A 319 29.87 -18.84 -4.28
C LEU A 319 31.40 -18.80 -4.21
N VAL A 320 32.01 -19.60 -3.33
CA VAL A 320 33.46 -19.58 -3.11
C VAL A 320 34.03 -20.99 -3.00
N GLY A 321 35.32 -21.13 -3.31
CA GLY A 321 36.05 -22.39 -3.14
C GLY A 321 36.21 -22.78 -1.66
N GLU A 322 36.44 -24.07 -1.40
CA GLU A 322 36.59 -24.61 -0.04
C GLU A 322 37.65 -23.84 0.76
N GLY A 323 37.27 -23.40 1.96
CA GLY A 323 38.16 -22.72 2.90
C GLY A 323 38.27 -21.21 2.76
N ASP A 324 37.75 -20.60 1.68
CA ASP A 324 37.69 -19.14 1.55
C ASP A 324 36.52 -18.58 2.37
N LYS A 325 36.85 -17.74 3.35
CA LYS A 325 35.92 -17.14 4.28
C LYS A 325 35.85 -15.63 4.15
N THR A 326 36.12 -15.10 2.96
CA THR A 326 36.11 -13.65 2.74
C THR A 326 34.80 -13.15 2.13
N VAL A 327 34.38 -11.97 2.57
CA VAL A 327 33.23 -11.28 1.96
C VAL A 327 33.58 -10.92 0.52
N GLU A 328 34.81 -10.47 0.26
CA GLU A 328 35.29 -10.13 -1.08
C GLU A 328 35.12 -11.29 -2.08
N SER A 329 35.58 -12.51 -1.76
CA SER A 329 35.43 -13.65 -2.66
C SER A 329 33.96 -14.03 -2.87
N THR A 330 33.13 -13.89 -1.83
CA THR A 330 31.68 -14.14 -1.92
C THR A 330 31.00 -13.16 -2.88
N ILE A 331 31.38 -11.87 -2.85
CA ILE A 331 30.91 -10.85 -3.79
C ILE A 331 31.36 -11.19 -5.21
N LYS A 332 32.63 -11.54 -5.42
CA LYS A 332 33.16 -11.92 -6.75
C LYS A 332 32.37 -13.09 -7.35
N GLY A 333 32.12 -14.14 -6.55
CA GLY A 333 31.31 -15.28 -6.96
C GLY A 333 29.89 -14.87 -7.35
N LEU A 334 29.24 -14.03 -6.55
CA LEU A 334 27.87 -13.59 -6.82
C LEU A 334 27.79 -12.67 -8.06
N ILE A 335 28.75 -11.78 -8.26
CA ILE A 335 28.86 -10.95 -9.48
C ILE A 335 28.97 -11.86 -10.70
N SER A 336 29.86 -12.86 -10.66
CA SER A 336 30.06 -13.77 -11.79
C SER A 336 28.76 -14.50 -12.15
N HIS A 337 28.05 -15.06 -11.17
CA HIS A 337 26.78 -15.76 -11.41
C HIS A 337 25.66 -14.83 -11.88
N THR A 338 25.52 -13.64 -11.30
CA THR A 338 24.41 -12.75 -11.64
C THR A 338 24.58 -12.09 -13.01
N LEU A 339 25.81 -11.76 -13.43
CA LEU A 339 26.07 -11.14 -14.73
C LEU A 339 26.01 -12.10 -15.92
N ASN A 340 26.09 -13.42 -15.69
CA ASN A 340 25.88 -14.45 -16.72
C ASN A 340 24.57 -15.24 -16.55
N PHE A 341 23.68 -14.80 -15.66
CA PHE A 341 22.39 -15.44 -15.39
C PHE A 341 22.53 -16.91 -14.93
N PHE A 342 23.48 -17.16 -14.03
CA PHE A 342 23.78 -18.45 -13.42
C PHE A 342 24.11 -19.53 -14.46
N GLU A 343 24.83 -19.18 -15.53
CA GLU A 343 25.15 -20.11 -16.62
C GLU A 343 25.84 -21.40 -16.11
N ASN A 344 26.64 -21.28 -15.05
CA ASN A 344 27.38 -22.38 -14.44
C ASN A 344 26.66 -23.08 -13.27
N ASP A 345 25.44 -22.64 -12.90
CA ASP A 345 24.59 -23.29 -11.90
C ASP A 345 23.19 -23.50 -12.48
N GLU A 346 23.03 -24.64 -13.15
CA GLU A 346 21.82 -25.00 -13.89
C GLU A 346 20.55 -24.93 -13.02
N ALA A 347 20.61 -25.37 -11.76
CA ALA A 347 19.44 -25.41 -10.90
C ALA A 347 18.98 -24.00 -10.51
N ARG A 348 19.90 -23.13 -10.06
CA ARG A 348 19.56 -21.72 -9.75
C ARG A 348 19.10 -20.97 -11.00
N LYS A 349 19.69 -21.25 -12.17
CA LYS A 349 19.21 -20.73 -13.46
C LYS A 349 17.78 -21.13 -13.77
N ILE A 350 17.42 -22.42 -13.62
CA ILE A 350 16.04 -22.89 -13.86
C ILE A 350 15.04 -22.21 -12.92
N ILE A 351 15.39 -22.04 -11.64
CA ILE A 351 14.53 -21.40 -10.63
C ILE A 351 14.25 -19.93 -11.01
N LEU A 352 15.29 -19.18 -11.39
CA LEU A 352 15.15 -17.80 -11.86
C LEU A 352 14.28 -17.69 -13.12
N LEU A 353 14.48 -18.59 -14.09
CA LEU A 353 13.66 -18.63 -15.30
C LEU A 353 12.19 -18.97 -14.99
N ALA A 354 11.95 -19.88 -14.04
CA ALA A 354 10.61 -20.19 -13.57
C ALA A 354 9.94 -18.99 -12.92
N SER A 355 10.66 -18.26 -12.05
CA SER A 355 10.14 -17.05 -11.41
C SER A 355 9.71 -16.00 -12.43
N SER A 356 10.56 -15.69 -13.42
CA SER A 356 10.24 -14.76 -14.51
C SER A 356 9.05 -15.26 -15.36
N ALA A 357 9.00 -16.56 -15.66
CA ALA A 357 7.91 -17.14 -16.45
C ALA A 357 6.56 -17.09 -15.72
N PHE A 358 6.52 -17.43 -14.42
CA PHE A 358 5.30 -17.33 -13.62
C PHE A 358 4.81 -15.89 -13.55
N ARG A 359 5.71 -14.92 -13.35
CA ARG A 359 5.33 -13.51 -13.31
C ARG A 359 4.72 -13.02 -14.62
N ARG A 360 5.31 -13.38 -15.76
CA ARG A 360 4.73 -13.10 -17.07
C ARG A 360 3.39 -13.81 -17.27
N LEU A 361 3.28 -15.08 -16.90
CA LEU A 361 2.05 -15.85 -17.02
C LEU A 361 0.90 -15.25 -16.19
N PHE A 362 1.13 -14.91 -14.92
CA PHE A 362 0.11 -14.29 -14.08
C PHE A 362 -0.29 -12.90 -14.58
N LYS A 363 0.65 -12.13 -15.15
CA LYS A 363 0.31 -10.89 -15.83
C LYS A 363 -0.56 -11.14 -17.07
N VAL A 364 -0.21 -12.11 -17.91
CA VAL A 364 -1.04 -12.47 -19.06
C VAL A 364 -2.45 -12.84 -18.60
N LEU A 365 -2.58 -13.70 -17.58
CA LEU A 365 -3.86 -14.10 -17.00
C LEU A 365 -4.69 -12.92 -16.47
N SER A 366 -4.06 -11.95 -15.79
CA SER A 366 -4.77 -10.77 -15.27
C SER A 366 -5.29 -9.85 -16.37
N ILE A 367 -4.65 -9.84 -17.55
CA ILE A 367 -5.10 -9.10 -18.73
C ILE A 367 -6.19 -9.85 -19.49
N VAL A 368 -6.00 -11.15 -19.75
CA VAL A 368 -6.92 -11.93 -20.60
C VAL A 368 -8.18 -12.41 -19.86
N SER A 369 -8.14 -12.47 -18.53
CA SER A 369 -9.27 -12.91 -17.70
C SER A 369 -9.60 -11.86 -16.63
N PRO A 370 -10.36 -10.81 -16.98
CA PRO A 370 -10.69 -9.72 -16.07
C PRO A 370 -11.38 -10.16 -14.77
N GLN A 371 -12.07 -11.31 -14.79
CA GLN A 371 -12.75 -11.88 -13.63
C GLN A 371 -11.77 -12.23 -12.50
N LEU A 372 -10.53 -12.57 -12.82
CA LEU A 372 -9.49 -12.85 -11.82
C LEU A 372 -9.10 -11.61 -11.01
N ASN A 373 -9.40 -10.40 -11.51
CA ASN A 373 -9.05 -9.13 -10.85
C ASN A 373 -10.12 -8.63 -9.87
N GLN A 374 -11.23 -9.35 -9.68
CA GLN A 374 -12.28 -8.94 -8.75
C GLN A 374 -11.76 -8.82 -7.31
N GLY A 375 -10.81 -9.71 -6.94
CA GLY A 375 -10.12 -9.63 -5.65
C GLY A 375 -9.37 -8.32 -5.46
N SER A 376 -8.75 -7.78 -6.51
CA SER A 376 -7.96 -6.55 -6.45
C SER A 376 -8.82 -5.29 -6.26
N GLU A 377 -10.04 -5.26 -6.82
CA GLU A 377 -11.05 -4.23 -6.54
C GLU A 377 -11.53 -4.33 -5.08
N LEU A 378 -11.86 -5.53 -4.61
CA LEU A 378 -12.28 -5.73 -3.23
C LEU A 378 -11.18 -5.30 -2.25
N GLN A 379 -9.92 -5.67 -2.51
CA GLN A 379 -8.79 -5.25 -1.71
C GLN A 379 -8.66 -3.72 -1.68
N HIS A 380 -8.88 -3.04 -2.82
CA HIS A 380 -8.88 -1.59 -2.87
C HIS A 380 -9.95 -0.98 -1.95
N LEU A 381 -11.17 -1.50 -2.04
CA LEU A 381 -12.30 -1.06 -1.21
C LEU A 381 -12.04 -1.32 0.28
N LEU A 382 -11.51 -2.49 0.63
CA LEU A 382 -11.14 -2.84 2.01
C LEU A 382 -10.02 -1.94 2.54
N THR A 383 -9.01 -1.62 1.74
CA THR A 383 -7.96 -0.66 2.10
C THR A 383 -8.57 0.72 2.35
N ARG A 384 -9.47 1.20 1.47
CA ARG A 384 -10.16 2.48 1.66
C ARG A 384 -11.02 2.50 2.92
N ALA A 385 -11.66 1.38 3.27
CA ALA A 385 -12.49 1.30 4.47
C ALA A 385 -11.67 1.23 5.77
N ASN A 386 -10.53 0.53 5.79
CA ASN A 386 -9.83 0.20 7.04
C ASN A 386 -8.60 1.08 7.32
N GLU A 387 -7.83 1.46 6.30
CA GLU A 387 -6.56 2.17 6.52
C GLU A 387 -6.78 3.67 6.79
N SER A 388 -5.86 4.34 7.48
CA SER A 388 -5.94 5.79 7.68
C SER A 388 -5.98 6.55 6.35
N GLU A 389 -6.77 7.63 6.24
CA GLU A 389 -6.76 8.55 5.09
C GLU A 389 -5.42 9.28 4.91
N PHE A 390 -4.53 9.18 5.90
CA PHE A 390 -3.19 9.77 5.90
C PHE A 390 -2.06 8.73 5.69
N SER A 391 -2.40 7.48 5.36
CA SER A 391 -1.42 6.41 5.11
C SER A 391 -1.07 6.31 3.62
N TRP A 392 0.18 5.97 3.26
CA TRP A 392 0.52 5.78 1.84
C TRP A 392 -0.17 4.56 1.27
N ASN A 393 -0.38 3.51 2.07
CA ASN A 393 -1.12 2.35 1.61
C ASN A 393 -2.53 2.73 1.13
N GLN A 394 -3.24 3.59 1.87
CA GLN A 394 -4.55 4.12 1.44
C GLN A 394 -4.44 4.99 0.20
N ILE A 395 -3.48 5.93 0.18
CA ILE A 395 -3.34 6.93 -0.89
C ILE A 395 -3.04 6.26 -2.22
N LEU A 396 -2.09 5.33 -2.21
CA LEU A 396 -1.62 4.61 -3.40
C LEU A 396 -2.53 3.42 -3.76
N SER A 397 -3.47 3.05 -2.89
CA SER A 397 -4.41 1.97 -3.17
C SER A 397 -5.22 2.28 -4.42
N SER A 398 -5.14 1.35 -5.37
CA SER A 398 -5.97 1.30 -6.56
C SER A 398 -6.16 -0.17 -6.98
N PRO A 399 -7.23 -0.49 -7.72
CA PRO A 399 -7.43 -1.84 -8.24
C PRO A 399 -6.25 -2.30 -9.08
N LYS A 400 -5.68 -1.41 -9.91
CA LYS A 400 -4.50 -1.68 -10.75
C LYS A 400 -3.25 -2.01 -9.93
N ARG A 401 -2.97 -1.25 -8.86
CA ARG A 401 -1.84 -1.54 -7.96
C ARG A 401 -2.02 -2.90 -7.29
N ASN A 402 -3.23 -3.22 -6.83
CA ASN A 402 -3.50 -4.50 -6.20
C ASN A 402 -3.33 -5.68 -7.18
N ILE A 403 -3.64 -5.51 -8.48
CA ILE A 403 -3.32 -6.52 -9.50
C ILE A 403 -1.81 -6.79 -9.56
N ILE A 404 -0.96 -5.76 -9.52
CA ILE A 404 0.50 -5.93 -9.51
C ILE A 404 0.95 -6.68 -8.25
N ILE A 405 0.42 -6.30 -7.08
CA ILE A 405 0.70 -6.98 -5.80
C ILE A 405 0.29 -8.46 -5.88
N ASP A 406 -0.87 -8.76 -6.45
CA ASP A 406 -1.35 -10.13 -6.65
C ASP A 406 -0.44 -10.90 -7.61
N ILE A 407 -0.01 -10.30 -8.72
CA ILE A 407 0.97 -10.90 -9.65
C ILE A 407 2.26 -11.24 -8.92
N ASP A 408 2.83 -10.29 -8.17
CA ASP A 408 4.10 -10.52 -7.47
C ASP A 408 3.94 -11.64 -6.42
N ARG A 409 2.89 -11.58 -5.59
CA ARG A 409 2.61 -12.60 -4.57
C ARG A 409 2.40 -13.99 -5.17
N LEU A 410 1.58 -14.11 -6.22
CA LEU A 410 1.31 -15.39 -6.87
C LEU A 410 2.56 -15.96 -7.54
N SER A 411 3.41 -15.10 -8.11
CA SER A 411 4.69 -15.50 -8.71
C SER A 411 5.65 -16.07 -7.68
N LEU A 412 5.74 -15.46 -6.50
CA LEU A 412 6.56 -15.96 -5.40
C LEU A 412 6.06 -17.32 -4.91
N LEU A 413 4.77 -17.44 -4.62
CA LEU A 413 4.17 -18.72 -4.19
C LEU A 413 4.35 -19.84 -5.23
N ALA A 414 4.22 -19.51 -6.53
CA ALA A 414 4.44 -20.48 -7.60
C ALA A 414 5.92 -20.87 -7.72
N THR A 415 6.85 -19.93 -7.49
CA THR A 415 8.29 -20.20 -7.50
C THR A 415 8.70 -21.07 -6.32
N ASP A 416 8.26 -20.75 -5.11
CA ASP A 416 8.48 -21.56 -3.90
C ASP A 416 7.98 -22.99 -4.08
N ARG A 417 6.73 -23.14 -4.53
CA ARG A 417 6.16 -24.45 -4.83
C ARG A 417 6.96 -25.19 -5.91
N PHE A 418 7.40 -24.50 -6.96
CA PHE A 418 8.23 -25.09 -8.00
C PHE A 418 9.55 -25.63 -7.43
N VAL A 419 10.22 -24.87 -6.55
CA VAL A 419 11.45 -25.36 -5.89
C VAL A 419 11.15 -26.58 -5.02
N SER A 420 10.08 -26.54 -4.23
CA SER A 420 9.66 -27.64 -3.36
C SER A 420 9.35 -28.92 -4.16
N ASP A 421 8.54 -28.81 -5.22
CA ASP A 421 8.09 -29.95 -6.05
C ASP A 421 9.26 -30.66 -6.75
N PHE A 422 10.38 -29.96 -7.00
CA PHE A 422 11.56 -30.51 -7.67
C PHE A 422 12.77 -30.73 -6.76
N THR A 423 12.63 -30.52 -5.45
CA THR A 423 13.68 -30.79 -4.47
C THR A 423 13.34 -32.04 -3.65
N SER A 424 14.24 -33.03 -3.67
CA SER A 424 14.10 -34.24 -2.85
C SER A 424 14.46 -34.00 -1.37
N ASP A 425 14.08 -34.94 -0.49
CA ASP A 425 14.38 -34.92 0.97
C ASP A 425 15.87 -34.77 1.32
N LYS A 426 16.79 -34.97 0.36
CA LYS A 426 18.24 -34.78 0.52
C LYS A 426 18.75 -33.46 -0.07
N TYR A 427 17.88 -32.48 -0.29
CA TYR A 427 18.17 -31.20 -0.93
C TYR A 427 18.73 -31.29 -2.35
N LYS A 428 18.54 -32.43 -3.03
CA LYS A 428 18.93 -32.60 -4.42
C LYS A 428 17.80 -32.14 -5.34
N PHE A 429 18.11 -31.16 -6.20
CA PHE A 429 17.20 -30.60 -7.20
C PHE A 429 17.17 -31.45 -8.47
N ASN A 430 15.98 -31.77 -8.98
CA ASN A 430 15.79 -32.54 -10.21
C ASN A 430 15.67 -31.62 -11.42
N SER A 431 16.82 -31.14 -11.91
CA SER A 431 16.89 -30.21 -13.04
C SER A 431 16.20 -30.71 -14.31
N ALA A 432 16.24 -32.01 -14.58
CA ALA A 432 15.62 -32.57 -15.79
C ALA A 432 14.09 -32.42 -15.77
N LEU A 433 13.43 -32.80 -14.66
CA LEU A 433 11.99 -32.63 -14.51
C LEU A 433 11.60 -31.14 -14.41
N ALA A 434 12.38 -30.34 -13.69
CA ALA A 434 12.14 -28.91 -13.56
C ALA A 434 12.19 -28.19 -14.92
N LYS A 435 13.15 -28.52 -15.79
CA LYS A 435 13.21 -28.01 -17.18
C LYS A 435 11.98 -28.39 -18.00
N GLN A 436 11.51 -29.64 -17.88
CA GLN A 436 10.31 -30.08 -18.57
C GLN A 436 9.08 -29.28 -18.12
N GLN A 437 8.92 -29.07 -16.81
CA GLN A 437 7.83 -28.28 -16.25
C GLN A 437 7.92 -26.81 -16.69
N LEU A 438 9.10 -26.21 -16.63
CA LEU A 438 9.35 -24.85 -17.10
C LEU A 438 8.99 -24.69 -18.59
N SER A 439 9.34 -25.67 -19.43
CA SER A 439 8.96 -25.68 -20.84
C SER A 439 7.43 -25.71 -21.02
N GLN A 440 6.70 -26.42 -20.16
CA GLN A 440 5.23 -26.41 -20.20
C GLN A 440 4.65 -25.05 -19.81
N VAL A 441 5.24 -24.36 -18.82
CA VAL A 441 4.84 -23.00 -18.42
C VAL A 441 4.98 -22.03 -19.60
N TRP A 442 6.11 -22.06 -20.31
CA TRP A 442 6.29 -21.22 -21.50
C TRP A 442 5.34 -21.57 -22.65
N HIS A 443 5.02 -22.85 -22.84
CA HIS A 443 4.03 -23.25 -23.85
C HIS A 443 2.62 -22.79 -23.49
N LEU A 444 2.24 -22.82 -22.21
CA LEU A 444 0.99 -22.25 -21.72
C LEU A 444 0.94 -20.73 -21.92
N GLU A 445 2.02 -20.02 -21.55
CA GLU A 445 2.19 -18.58 -21.79
C GLU A 445 1.98 -18.24 -23.27
N LYS A 446 2.68 -18.96 -24.17
CA LYS A 446 2.55 -18.81 -25.61
C LYS A 446 1.12 -19.08 -26.09
N MET A 447 0.50 -20.18 -25.66
CA MET A 447 -0.85 -20.57 -26.07
C MET A 447 -1.90 -19.50 -25.66
N LEU A 448 -1.77 -18.93 -24.46
CA LEU A 448 -2.66 -17.85 -24.01
C LEU A 448 -2.53 -16.59 -24.86
N LEU A 449 -1.31 -16.24 -25.26
CA LEU A 449 -1.05 -15.10 -26.14
C LEU A 449 -1.55 -15.35 -27.57
N GLU A 450 -1.33 -16.55 -28.12
CA GLU A 450 -1.82 -16.93 -29.46
C GLU A 450 -3.35 -16.95 -29.51
N SER A 451 -4.00 -17.42 -28.44
CA SER A 451 -5.47 -17.40 -28.32
C SER A 451 -6.06 -16.01 -28.03
N THR A 452 -5.21 -15.00 -27.76
CA THR A 452 -5.64 -13.62 -27.50
C THR A 452 -4.93 -12.64 -28.46
N PRO A 453 -5.33 -12.56 -29.75
CA PRO A 453 -4.64 -11.74 -30.76
C PRO A 453 -4.54 -10.24 -30.43
N ASN A 454 -5.48 -9.72 -29.63
CA ASN A 454 -5.51 -8.32 -29.19
C ASN A 454 -4.81 -8.08 -27.83
N TYR A 455 -4.04 -9.05 -27.29
CA TYR A 455 -3.37 -8.94 -25.99
C TYR A 455 -2.65 -7.60 -25.79
N ARG A 456 -1.89 -7.13 -26.78
CA ARG A 456 -1.12 -5.87 -26.65
C ARG A 456 -2.02 -4.64 -26.53
N GLN A 457 -3.18 -4.65 -27.18
CA GLN A 457 -4.17 -3.60 -27.04
C GLN A 457 -4.77 -3.64 -25.63
N LEU A 458 -5.20 -4.82 -25.18
CA LEU A 458 -5.75 -5.01 -23.83
C LEU A 458 -4.76 -4.58 -22.74
N LEU A 459 -3.48 -4.93 -22.90
CA LEU A 459 -2.42 -4.52 -21.99
C LEU A 459 -2.27 -2.99 -21.92
N ARG A 460 -2.28 -2.31 -23.07
CA ARG A 460 -2.20 -0.83 -23.14
C ARG A 460 -3.45 -0.16 -22.55
N GLU A 461 -4.63 -0.70 -22.81
CA GLU A 461 -5.89 -0.17 -22.27
C GLU A 461 -5.98 -0.39 -20.76
N LYS A 462 -5.47 -1.53 -20.26
CA LYS A 462 -5.43 -1.81 -18.83
C LYS A 462 -4.48 -0.85 -18.11
N ASP A 463 -3.33 -0.55 -18.71
CA ASP A 463 -2.31 0.39 -18.19
C ASP A 463 -2.07 0.20 -16.69
N LEU A 464 -1.42 -0.90 -16.31
CA LEU A 464 -1.18 -1.23 -14.90
C LEU A 464 -0.22 -0.25 -14.21
N GLY A 465 0.46 0.63 -14.96
CA GLY A 465 1.40 1.62 -14.41
C GLY A 465 2.74 1.01 -13.95
N GLU A 466 3.14 -0.13 -14.50
CA GLU A 466 4.44 -0.73 -14.19
C GLU A 466 5.60 0.14 -14.73
N LEU A 467 6.61 0.36 -13.88
CA LEU A 467 7.84 1.07 -14.28
C LEU A 467 8.73 0.20 -15.19
N HIS A 468 8.74 -1.10 -14.95
CA HIS A 468 9.55 -2.07 -15.69
C HIS A 468 8.61 -3.08 -16.39
N PRO A 469 8.58 -3.13 -17.73
CA PRO A 469 7.69 -4.03 -18.44
C PRO A 469 8.01 -5.50 -18.17
N THR A 470 7.07 -6.17 -17.51
CA THR A 470 7.11 -7.62 -17.21
C THR A 470 7.39 -8.47 -18.45
N GLU A 471 6.81 -8.11 -19.59
CA GLU A 471 6.90 -8.83 -20.86
C GLU A 471 8.33 -8.89 -21.42
N ALA A 472 9.19 -7.93 -21.05
CA ALA A 472 10.57 -7.92 -21.50
C ALA A 472 11.47 -8.85 -20.67
N SER A 473 11.10 -9.12 -19.41
CA SER A 473 11.91 -9.84 -18.43
C SER A 473 12.20 -11.27 -18.89
N SER A 474 13.48 -11.61 -19.05
CA SER A 474 13.93 -12.91 -19.55
C SER A 474 13.31 -13.29 -20.90
N VAL A 475 13.01 -12.29 -21.76
CA VAL A 475 12.60 -12.48 -23.16
C VAL A 475 13.53 -11.71 -24.08
N VAL A 476 13.64 -10.40 -23.83
CA VAL A 476 14.52 -9.49 -24.56
C VAL A 476 15.46 -8.70 -23.65
N SER A 477 15.25 -8.76 -22.33
CA SER A 477 16.07 -8.05 -21.36
C SER A 477 16.50 -8.96 -20.22
N ASP A 478 17.71 -8.72 -19.73
CA ASP A 478 18.26 -9.35 -18.54
C ASP A 478 18.08 -8.43 -17.32
N ASN A 479 17.01 -8.66 -16.58
CA ASN A 479 16.70 -7.89 -15.39
C ASN A 479 17.63 -8.22 -14.22
N LEU A 480 18.08 -9.46 -14.06
CA LEU A 480 19.03 -9.85 -13.00
C LEU A 480 20.35 -9.10 -13.15
N GLY A 481 21.00 -9.23 -14.30
CA GLY A 481 22.26 -8.56 -14.60
C GLY A 481 22.09 -7.04 -14.56
N HIS A 482 20.97 -6.51 -15.06
CA HIS A 482 20.67 -5.09 -14.96
C HIS A 482 20.58 -4.59 -13.51
N ASN A 483 19.79 -5.26 -12.66
CA ASN A 483 19.59 -4.88 -11.27
C ASN A 483 20.89 -4.99 -10.46
N CYS A 484 21.69 -6.04 -10.70
CA CYS A 484 23.00 -6.18 -10.07
C CYS A 484 23.98 -5.08 -10.50
N LEU A 485 24.00 -4.66 -11.78
CA LEU A 485 24.81 -3.52 -12.21
C LEU A 485 24.36 -2.19 -11.58
N CYS A 486 23.05 -2.00 -11.34
CA CYS A 486 22.54 -0.84 -10.61
C CYS A 486 23.09 -0.75 -9.18
N VAL A 487 23.33 -1.90 -8.52
CA VAL A 487 23.96 -1.99 -7.20
C VAL A 487 25.49 -1.82 -7.31
N ILE A 488 26.15 -2.56 -8.21
CA ILE A 488 27.61 -2.58 -8.38
C ILE A 488 28.16 -1.18 -8.68
N LYS A 489 27.50 -0.43 -9.57
CA LYS A 489 27.97 0.90 -9.99
C LYS A 489 28.03 1.93 -8.85
N MET A 490 27.37 1.65 -7.72
CA MET A 490 27.39 2.50 -6.53
C MET A 490 28.69 2.38 -5.73
N SER A 491 29.49 1.34 -5.98
CA SER A 491 30.81 1.14 -5.36
C SER A 491 31.90 1.19 -6.42
N GLU A 492 32.82 2.16 -6.30
CA GLU A 492 33.94 2.31 -7.26
C GLU A 492 34.85 1.07 -7.30
N LYS A 493 35.07 0.40 -6.15
CA LYS A 493 35.83 -0.86 -6.08
C LYS A 493 35.19 -1.94 -6.98
N TRP A 494 33.90 -2.18 -6.78
CA TRP A 494 33.19 -3.26 -7.47
C TRP A 494 32.87 -2.93 -8.93
N LYS A 495 32.64 -1.66 -9.24
CA LYS A 495 32.56 -1.15 -10.62
C LYS A 495 33.86 -1.42 -11.38
N LYS A 496 35.01 -1.09 -10.80
CA LYS A 496 36.32 -1.35 -11.39
C LYS A 496 36.54 -2.84 -11.61
N TYR A 497 36.35 -3.66 -10.56
CA TYR A 497 36.49 -5.12 -10.65
C TYR A 497 35.62 -5.71 -11.77
N THR A 498 34.35 -5.30 -11.85
CA THR A 498 33.41 -5.80 -12.85
C THR A 498 33.85 -5.45 -14.27
N LEU A 499 34.35 -4.24 -14.50
CA LEU A 499 34.83 -3.82 -15.83
C LEU A 499 36.16 -4.49 -16.21
N GLU A 500 36.98 -4.89 -15.24
CA GLU A 500 38.23 -5.61 -15.50
C GLU A 500 38.02 -7.11 -15.75
N ASN A 501 37.04 -7.73 -15.10
CA ASN A 501 36.88 -9.19 -15.08
C ASN A 501 35.63 -9.70 -15.82
N HIS A 502 34.63 -8.85 -16.04
CA HIS A 502 33.34 -9.21 -16.65
C HIS A 502 32.92 -8.21 -17.74
N MET A 503 33.88 -7.68 -18.49
CA MET A 503 33.63 -6.67 -19.54
C MET A 503 32.66 -7.21 -20.61
N ASP A 504 32.76 -8.48 -20.96
CA ASP A 504 31.95 -9.10 -22.02
C ASP A 504 30.48 -9.18 -21.60
N GLU A 505 30.22 -9.55 -20.37
CA GLU A 505 28.88 -9.57 -19.79
C GLU A 505 28.29 -8.16 -19.71
N VAL A 506 29.09 -7.15 -19.32
CA VAL A 506 28.62 -5.74 -19.29
C VAL A 506 28.27 -5.26 -20.70
N ILE A 507 29.08 -5.57 -21.72
CA ILE A 507 28.77 -5.24 -23.12
C ILE A 507 27.50 -5.94 -23.58
N ALA A 508 27.33 -7.24 -23.27
CA ALA A 508 26.14 -8.00 -23.61
C ALA A 508 24.87 -7.40 -22.96
N LEU A 509 24.95 -7.04 -21.67
CA LEU A 509 23.86 -6.38 -20.95
C LEU A 509 23.51 -5.01 -21.55
N SER A 510 24.51 -4.23 -21.97
CA SER A 510 24.31 -2.95 -22.67
C SER A 510 23.56 -3.13 -23.99
N LYS A 511 23.95 -4.14 -24.80
CA LYS A 511 23.26 -4.52 -26.05
C LYS A 511 21.81 -4.95 -25.80
N ASN A 512 21.54 -5.61 -24.66
CA ASN A 512 20.21 -6.05 -24.23
C ASN A 512 19.39 -4.97 -23.50
N GLY A 513 19.81 -3.70 -23.59
CA GLY A 513 19.04 -2.55 -23.13
C GLY A 513 19.32 -2.10 -21.69
N SER A 514 20.29 -2.68 -20.99
CA SER A 514 20.66 -2.24 -19.63
C SER A 514 21.26 -0.83 -19.66
N TRP A 515 20.54 0.13 -19.08
CA TRP A 515 21.02 1.51 -18.97
C TRP A 515 22.20 1.64 -17.99
N ALA A 516 22.21 0.86 -16.91
CA ALA A 516 23.33 0.82 -15.96
C ALA A 516 24.62 0.31 -16.62
N ALA A 517 24.53 -0.67 -17.52
CA ALA A 517 25.67 -1.13 -18.30
C ALA A 517 26.18 -0.04 -19.26
N LYS A 518 25.26 0.68 -19.93
CA LYS A 518 25.61 1.81 -20.81
C LYS A 518 26.39 2.88 -20.03
N GLU A 519 25.86 3.32 -18.88
CA GLU A 519 26.52 4.30 -18.01
C GLU A 519 27.92 3.85 -17.56
N MET A 520 28.10 2.56 -17.22
CA MET A 520 29.41 2.03 -16.82
C MET A 520 30.45 1.99 -17.95
N LEU A 521 29.98 1.94 -19.20
CA LEU A 521 30.80 1.92 -20.42
C LEU A 521 31.04 3.32 -21.02
N GLU A 522 30.33 4.35 -20.56
CA GLU A 522 30.49 5.72 -21.06
C GLU A 522 31.95 6.19 -20.94
N GLY A 523 32.48 6.71 -22.05
CA GLY A 523 33.86 7.21 -22.13
C GLY A 523 34.95 6.13 -22.18
N LYS A 524 34.60 4.83 -22.30
CA LYS A 524 35.56 3.74 -22.46
C LYS A 524 35.67 3.29 -23.92
N GLU A 525 36.89 2.99 -24.37
CA GLU A 525 37.10 2.30 -25.65
C GLU A 525 36.55 0.87 -25.55
N ILE A 526 35.54 0.58 -26.36
CA ILE A 526 34.97 -0.76 -26.48
C ILE A 526 35.85 -1.54 -27.46
N PRO A 527 36.46 -2.67 -27.05
CA PRO A 527 37.30 -3.49 -27.93
C PRO A 527 36.52 -3.93 -29.18
N ASP A 528 37.18 -3.92 -30.34
CA ASP A 528 36.55 -4.23 -31.63
C ASP A 528 35.94 -5.65 -31.66
N ASN A 529 34.72 -5.74 -32.20
CA ASN A 529 33.66 -6.69 -31.84
C ASN A 529 33.64 -7.97 -32.71
N SER A 530 34.72 -8.29 -33.42
CA SER A 530 34.71 -9.31 -34.49
C SER A 530 34.97 -10.76 -34.03
N SER A 531 35.40 -10.99 -32.80
CA SER A 531 35.79 -12.32 -32.29
C SER A 531 35.05 -12.79 -31.03
N ARG A 532 34.16 -11.97 -30.45
CA ARG A 532 33.48 -12.30 -29.19
C ARG A 532 32.14 -12.99 -29.45
N LYS A 533 31.91 -14.10 -28.75
CA LYS A 533 30.70 -14.92 -28.84
C LYS A 533 29.49 -14.04 -28.47
N THR A 534 28.59 -13.81 -29.42
CA THR A 534 27.31 -13.15 -29.11
C THR A 534 26.52 -14.13 -28.24
N ILE A 535 26.17 -13.72 -27.01
CA ILE A 535 25.33 -14.54 -26.14
C ILE A 535 23.92 -14.47 -26.71
N GLU A 536 23.46 -15.58 -27.29
CA GLU A 536 22.09 -15.69 -27.78
C GLU A 536 21.10 -15.67 -26.61
N LEU A 537 20.07 -14.84 -26.72
CA LEU A 537 19.06 -14.66 -25.66
C LEU A 537 18.29 -15.96 -25.38
N SER A 538 18.17 -16.83 -26.39
CA SER A 538 17.57 -18.15 -26.26
C SER A 538 18.39 -19.11 -25.39
N ASP A 539 19.71 -19.13 -25.52
CA ASP A 539 20.61 -19.88 -24.64
C ASP A 539 20.53 -19.37 -23.19
N ARG A 540 20.39 -18.05 -23.04
CA ARG A 540 20.30 -17.41 -21.73
C ARG A 540 18.95 -17.67 -21.05
N PHE A 541 17.83 -17.50 -21.75
CA PHE A 541 16.51 -17.48 -21.13
C PHE A 541 15.55 -18.63 -21.49
N PHE A 542 15.85 -19.39 -22.54
CA PHE A 542 14.97 -20.44 -23.05
C PHE A 542 15.70 -21.77 -23.26
N LEU A 543 16.83 -21.96 -22.59
CA LEU A 543 17.63 -23.21 -22.64
C LEU A 543 17.98 -23.62 -24.08
N GLY A 544 18.25 -22.64 -24.95
CA GLY A 544 18.58 -22.82 -26.37
C GLY A 544 17.38 -22.97 -27.30
N ASN A 545 16.14 -22.75 -26.82
CA ASN A 545 14.94 -22.85 -27.67
C ASN A 545 14.65 -21.52 -28.41
N ASP A 546 15.35 -21.29 -29.53
CA ASP A 546 15.21 -20.11 -30.39
C ASP A 546 13.77 -19.88 -30.87
N LYS A 547 13.08 -20.97 -31.24
CA LYS A 547 11.71 -20.89 -31.78
C LYS A 547 10.73 -20.37 -30.75
N LEU A 548 10.85 -20.82 -29.51
CA LEU A 548 9.98 -20.41 -28.41
C LEU A 548 10.28 -18.96 -28.01
N GLN A 549 11.57 -18.61 -27.85
CA GLN A 549 12.00 -17.25 -27.56
C GLN A 549 11.49 -16.29 -28.64
N GLY A 550 11.71 -16.61 -29.91
CA GLY A 550 11.27 -15.80 -31.05
C GLY A 550 9.75 -15.65 -31.09
N SER A 551 9.01 -16.73 -30.79
CA SER A 551 7.54 -16.68 -30.72
C SER A 551 7.06 -15.71 -29.64
N LEU A 552 7.55 -15.81 -28.41
CA LEU A 552 7.14 -14.94 -27.31
C LEU A 552 7.59 -13.49 -27.54
N LYS A 553 8.82 -13.29 -28.02
CA LYS A 553 9.36 -12.00 -28.45
C LYS A 553 8.42 -11.32 -29.46
N THR A 554 8.00 -12.05 -30.50
CA THR A 554 7.01 -11.55 -31.47
C THR A 554 5.65 -11.31 -30.84
N LEU A 555 5.10 -12.23 -30.05
CA LEU A 555 3.77 -12.10 -29.45
C LEU A 555 3.68 -10.87 -28.53
N TYR A 556 4.72 -10.59 -27.76
CA TYR A 556 4.82 -9.38 -26.93
C TYR A 556 5.11 -8.09 -27.71
N GLY A 557 5.55 -8.19 -28.96
CA GLY A 557 5.75 -7.05 -29.85
C GLY A 557 7.14 -6.44 -29.80
N TYR A 558 8.13 -7.20 -29.37
CA TYR A 558 9.54 -6.84 -29.45
C TYR A 558 10.14 -7.42 -30.74
N SER A 559 9.68 -7.03 -31.93
CA SER A 559 10.26 -7.53 -33.20
C SER A 559 11.51 -6.77 -33.59
#